data_AF-A0A7K2SLA6-F1
#
_entry.id   AF-A0A7K2SLA6-F1
#
_cell.length_a   1.000
_cell.length_b   1.000
_cell.length_c   1.000
_cell.angle_alpha   90.00
_cell.angle_beta   90.00
_cell.angle_gamma   90.00
#
_symmetry.space_group_name_H-M   'P 1'
#
loop_
_entity.id
_entity.type
_entity.pdbx_description
1 polymer ?
#
loop_
_entity_poly.entity_id
_entity_poly.type
_entity_poly.pdbx_seq_one_letter_code
_entity_poly.pdbx_strand_id
1 'polypeptide(L)' 'MSKDLDRQPVAYDRAVDIAGSTYPEISRDERGARELAGRQLAQHAPSDRTAANCPACDDSPWPCSPVQKAIKYADPRYN' A
#
# COMPACT_ATOMS: atom_id res chain seq x y z
N MET A 1 11.81 17.11 9.49
CA MET A 1 11.25 16.37 8.33
C MET A 1 11.41 14.85 8.52
N SER A 2 10.99 14.27 9.66
CA SER A 2 11.17 12.81 9.93
C SER A 2 9.87 12.06 10.22
N LYS A 3 8.79 12.75 10.61
CA LYS A 3 7.55 12.07 11.00
C LYS A 3 6.78 11.45 9.82
N ASP A 4 7.05 11.91 8.60
CA ASP A 4 6.42 11.36 7.40
C ASP A 4 7.05 10.03 6.98
N LEU A 5 8.36 9.86 7.21
CA LEU A 5 9.07 8.60 6.95
C LEU A 5 8.63 7.48 7.88
N ASP A 6 8.28 7.76 9.14
CA ASP A 6 7.76 6.73 10.06
C ASP A 6 6.27 6.39 9.79
N ARG A 7 5.51 7.31 9.19
CA ARG A 7 4.08 7.10 8.88
C ARG A 7 3.85 6.26 7.63
N GLN A 8 4.79 6.27 6.69
CA GLN A 8 4.65 5.58 5.40
C GLN A 8 4.76 4.05 5.51
N PRO A 9 5.69 3.46 6.30
CA PRO A 9 5.72 2.02 6.56
C PRO A 9 4.44 1.54 7.25
N VAL A 10 3.95 2.30 8.23
CA VAL A 10 2.70 1.97 8.95
C VAL A 10 1.49 2.03 8.02
N ALA A 11 1.44 3.00 7.10
CA ALA A 11 0.41 3.11 6.08
C ALA A 11 0.39 1.90 5.16
N TYR A 12 1.57 1.51 4.67
CA TYR A 12 1.75 0.39 3.77
C TYR A 12 1.34 -0.92 4.44
N ASP A 13 1.80 -1.18 5.66
CA ASP A 13 1.49 -2.42 6.39
C ASP A 13 0.00 -2.55 6.66
N ARG A 14 -0.64 -1.47 7.09
CA ARG A 14 -2.10 -1.42 7.25
C ARG A 14 -2.83 -1.65 5.92
N ALA A 15 -2.34 -1.10 4.82
CA ALA A 15 -2.94 -1.32 3.50
C ALA A 15 -2.81 -2.78 3.05
N VAL A 16 -1.67 -3.44 3.34
CA VAL A 16 -1.48 -4.87 3.09
C VAL A 16 -2.46 -5.70 3.91
N ASP A 17 -2.60 -5.39 5.21
CA ASP A 17 -3.55 -6.08 6.09
C ASP A 17 -5.00 -5.91 5.61
N ILE A 18 -5.40 -4.70 5.22
CA ILE A 18 -6.76 -4.43 4.72
C ILE A 18 -6.99 -5.12 3.38
N ALA A 19 -6.02 -5.10 2.47
CA ALA A 19 -6.10 -5.76 1.17
C ALA A 19 -6.23 -7.30 1.31
N GLY A 20 -5.59 -7.89 2.33
CA GLY A 20 -5.71 -9.31 2.66
C GLY A 20 -6.93 -9.67 3.52
N SER A 21 -7.60 -8.68 4.13
CA SER A 21 -8.71 -8.91 5.03
C SER A 21 -10.01 -9.24 4.29
N THR A 22 -10.63 -10.35 4.67
CA THR A 22 -11.96 -10.77 4.22
C THR A 22 -12.93 -10.85 5.40
N TYR A 23 -14.15 -10.34 5.24
CA TYR A 23 -15.23 -10.46 6.22
C TYR A 23 -16.57 -10.77 5.53
N PRO A 24 -17.58 -11.32 6.24
CA PRO A 24 -18.81 -11.83 5.63
C PRO A 24 -19.59 -10.80 4.81
N GLU A 25 -19.55 -9.53 5.19
CA GLU A 25 -20.29 -8.42 4.57
C GLU A 25 -19.54 -7.75 3.40
N ILE A 26 -18.35 -8.24 3.03
CA ILE A 26 -17.57 -7.63 1.95
C ILE A 26 -18.30 -7.77 0.61
N SER A 27 -18.51 -6.64 -0.07
CA SER A 27 -19.12 -6.66 -1.40
C SER A 27 -18.16 -7.27 -2.43
N ARG A 28 -18.69 -7.77 -3.56
CA ARG A 28 -17.87 -8.31 -4.65
C ARG A 28 -16.94 -7.25 -5.23
N ASP A 29 -17.43 -6.03 -5.37
CA ASP A 29 -16.66 -4.90 -5.90
C ASP A 29 -15.55 -4.48 -4.94
N GLU A 30 -15.86 -4.43 -3.64
CA GLU A 30 -14.86 -4.15 -2.61
C GLU A 30 -13.79 -5.24 -2.55
N ARG A 31 -14.17 -6.51 -2.66
CA ARG A 31 -13.22 -7.63 -2.73
C ARG A 31 -12.30 -7.49 -3.95
N GLY A 32 -12.86 -7.20 -5.12
CA GLY A 32 -12.07 -7.00 -6.34
C GLY A 32 -11.11 -5.81 -6.24
N ALA A 33 -11.56 -4.71 -5.64
CA ALA A 33 -10.72 -3.54 -5.39
C ALA A 33 -9.55 -3.86 -4.43
N ARG A 34 -9.82 -4.61 -3.36
CA ARG A 34 -8.78 -5.05 -2.40
C ARG A 34 -7.80 -6.03 -3.01
N GLU A 35 -8.26 -6.98 -3.81
CA GLU A 35 -7.37 -7.89 -4.55
C GLU A 35 -6.48 -7.15 -5.54
N LEU A 36 -7.01 -6.14 -6.24
CA LEU A 36 -6.22 -5.30 -7.13
C LEU A 36 -5.19 -4.48 -6.34
N ALA A 37 -5.59 -3.86 -5.24
CA ALA A 37 -4.69 -3.10 -4.37
C ALA A 37 -3.59 -4.00 -3.79
N GLY A 38 -3.93 -5.19 -3.29
CA GLY A 38 -2.98 -6.15 -2.75
C GLY A 38 -1.94 -6.60 -3.78
N ARG A 39 -2.36 -6.84 -5.04
CA ARG A 39 -1.42 -7.15 -6.12
C ARG A 39 -0.43 -6.00 -6.39
N GLN A 40 -0.93 -4.77 -6.41
CA GLN A 40 -0.10 -3.58 -6.60
C GLN A 40 0.88 -3.39 -5.42
N LEU A 41 0.43 -3.56 -4.18
CA LEU A 41 1.30 -3.51 -3.00
C LEU A 41 2.38 -4.59 -3.07
N ALA A 42 2.01 -5.84 -3.36
CA ALA A 42 2.95 -6.95 -3.45
C ALA A 42 4.01 -6.77 -4.55
N GLN A 43 3.61 -6.24 -5.72
CA GLN A 43 4.53 -5.97 -6.83
C GLN A 43 5.60 -4.93 -6.46
N HIS A 44 5.24 -3.99 -5.59
CA HIS A 44 6.10 -2.91 -5.15
C HIS A 44 6.61 -3.11 -3.72
N ALA A 45 6.51 -4.33 -3.16
CA ALA A 45 6.95 -4.60 -1.80
C ALA A 45 8.45 -4.26 -1.66
N PRO A 46 8.83 -3.33 -0.79
CA PRO A 46 10.21 -2.91 -0.68
C PRO A 46 10.98 -4.01 0.09
N SER A 47 12.19 -4.34 -0.40
CA SER A 47 13.11 -5.26 0.30
C SER A 47 13.51 -4.73 1.67
N ASP A 48 13.58 -3.39 1.79
CA ASP A 48 13.81 -2.65 3.02
C ASP A 48 12.76 -1.52 3.10
N ARG A 49 11.87 -1.59 4.09
CA ARG A 49 10.79 -0.61 4.31
C ARG A 49 11.30 0.75 4.79
N THR A 50 12.57 0.84 5.18
CA THR A 50 13.24 2.09 5.57
C THR A 50 14.00 2.74 4.41
N ALA A 51 14.08 2.07 3.26
CA ALA A 51 14.71 2.61 2.07
C ALA A 51 13.96 3.87 1.59
N ALA A 52 14.71 4.93 1.31
CA ALA A 52 14.15 6.17 0.78
C ALA A 52 13.62 6.01 -0.66
N ASN A 53 14.07 4.97 -1.38
CA ASN A 53 13.81 4.77 -2.80
C ASN A 53 13.20 3.38 -3.05
N CYS A 54 12.42 3.31 -4.12
CA CYS A 54 11.74 2.11 -4.58
C CYS A 54 12.47 1.53 -5.80
N PRO A 55 13.19 0.40 -5.67
CA PRO A 55 13.92 -0.20 -6.79
C PRO A 55 12.99 -0.72 -7.90
N ALA A 56 11.73 -1.04 -7.57
CA ALA A 56 10.71 -1.44 -8.54
C ALA A 56 10.10 -0.26 -9.33
N CYS A 57 10.44 0.99 -8.98
CA CYS A 57 9.92 2.22 -9.57
C CYS A 57 11.08 3.12 -10.06
N ASP A 58 12.12 2.56 -10.69
CA ASP A 58 13.29 3.32 -11.17
C ASP A 58 13.92 4.23 -10.11
N ASP A 59 14.10 3.71 -8.89
CA ASP A 59 14.61 4.44 -7.71
C ASP A 59 13.79 5.67 -7.30
N SER A 60 12.51 5.75 -7.72
CA SER A 60 11.58 6.78 -7.27
C SER A 60 11.45 6.79 -5.74
N PRO A 61 11.13 7.94 -5.11
CA PRO A 61 10.91 8.02 -3.68
C PRO A 61 9.89 6.97 -3.20
N TRP A 62 10.25 6.23 -2.15
CA TRP A 62 9.36 5.31 -1.48
C TRP A 62 8.48 6.07 -0.47
N PRO A 63 7.15 5.81 -0.42
CA PRO A 63 6.37 4.98 -1.32
C PRO A 63 6.14 5.65 -2.68
N CYS A 64 6.36 4.90 -3.78
CA CYS A 64 6.15 5.44 -5.13
C CYS A 64 4.66 5.63 -5.45
N SER A 65 4.34 6.41 -6.49
CA SER A 65 2.95 6.76 -6.85
C SER A 65 2.01 5.54 -6.99
N PRO A 66 2.42 4.39 -7.59
CA PRO A 66 1.59 3.19 -7.63
C PRO A 66 1.21 2.67 -6.23
N VAL A 67 2.16 2.69 -5.29
CA VAL A 67 1.96 2.24 -3.91
C VAL A 67 1.06 3.21 -3.15
N GLN A 68 1.26 4.52 -3.30
CA GLN A 68 0.38 5.52 -2.68
C GLN A 68 -1.07 5.36 -3.16
N LYS A 69 -1.27 5.09 -4.46
CA LYS A 69 -2.60 4.79 -5.01
C LYS A 69 -3.14 3.48 -4.43
N ALA A 70 -2.33 2.42 -4.36
CA ALA A 70 -2.76 1.14 -3.81
C ALA A 70 -3.15 1.24 -2.33
N ILE A 71 -2.40 2.02 -1.53
CA ILE A 71 -2.75 2.34 -0.14
C ILE A 71 -4.12 3.03 -0.08
N LYS A 72 -4.34 4.05 -0.91
CA LYS A 72 -5.63 4.76 -0.96
C LYS A 72 -6.79 3.88 -1.41
N TYR A 73 -6.54 2.94 -2.32
CA TYR A 73 -7.55 1.98 -2.78
C TYR A 73 -7.86 0.90 -1.75
N ALA A 74 -6.86 0.45 -0.99
CA ALA A 74 -7.05 -0.50 0.11
C ALA A 74 -7.74 0.18 1.32
N ASP A 75 -7.29 1.39 1.68
CA ASP A 75 -7.84 2.18 2.78
C ASP A 75 -8.22 3.59 2.33
N PRO A 76 -9.50 3.83 1.95
CA PRO A 76 -9.97 5.15 1.55
C PRO A 76 -9.87 6.22 2.64
N ARG A 77 -9.65 5.83 3.91
CA ARG A 77 -9.45 6.77 5.03
C ARG A 77 -8.06 7.38 5.03
N TYR A 78 -7.12 6.83 4.24
CA TYR A 78 -5.83 7.45 3.95
C TYR A 78 -6.03 8.50 2.84
N ASN A 79 -6.28 9.74 3.26
CA ASN A 79 -6.41 10.91 2.38
C ASN A 79 -5.57 12.05 2.94
#